data_AF-A0A5C6PYY6-F1
#
_entry.id   AF-A0A5C6PYY6-F1
#
_cell.length_a   1.000
_cell.length_b   1.000
_cell.length_c   1.000
_cell.angle_alpha   90.00
_cell.angle_beta   90.00
_cell.angle_gamma   90.00
#
_symmetry.space_group_name_H-M   'P 1'
#
loop_
_entity.id
_entity.type
_entity.pdbx_description
1 polymer ?
#
loop_
_entity_poly.entity_id
_entity_poly.type
_entity_poly.pdbx_seq_one_letter_code
_entity_poly.pdbx_strand_id
1 'polypeptide(L)'
;MPVPRISLLTKPGCHLCDEARTALEAVLSEPEFAQADLGYAETDILGDEALRAEYAEEIPVVLLDDRVHTIWRVEPERLRTALRKALA
;
A
#
# COMPACT_ATOMS: atom_id res chain seq x y z
N MET A 1 1.79 -20.62 -0.26
CA MET A 1 0.64 -19.72 -0.10
C MET A 1 0.86 -18.54 -1.04
N PRO A 2 -0.17 -17.99 -1.68
CA PRO A 2 0.02 -16.82 -2.53
C PRO A 2 0.43 -15.64 -1.66
N VAL A 3 1.49 -14.95 -2.08
CA VAL A 3 1.94 -13.70 -1.45
C VAL A 3 0.87 -12.64 -1.74
N PRO A 4 0.33 -11.93 -0.72
CA PRO A 4 -0.68 -10.91 -0.96
C PRO A 4 -0.10 -9.78 -1.81
N ARG A 5 -0.85 -9.35 -2.82
CA ARG A 5 -0.44 -8.29 -3.74
C ARG A 5 -0.73 -6.94 -3.11
N ILE A 6 0.32 -6.19 -2.82
CA ILE A 6 0.20 -4.83 -2.28
C ILE A 6 0.28 -3.83 -3.44
N SER A 7 -0.66 -2.90 -3.53
CA SER A 7 -0.59 -1.80 -4.51
C SER A 7 -0.80 -0.47 -3.82
N LEU A 8 0.13 0.45 -3.99
CA LEU A 8 0.07 1.79 -3.43
C LEU A 8 -0.32 2.76 -4.55
N LEU A 9 -1.54 3.28 -4.48
CA LEU A 9 -2.01 4.35 -5.34
C LEU A 9 -1.44 5.67 -4.83
N THR A 10 -0.62 6.31 -5.65
CA THR A 10 0.03 7.58 -5.33
C THR A 10 -0.30 8.63 -6.38
N LYS A 11 0.08 9.88 -6.07
CA LYS A 11 0.06 10.99 -7.01
C LYS A 11 1.34 11.80 -6.83
N PRO A 12 1.95 12.29 -7.92
CA PRO A 12 3.10 13.19 -7.83
C PRO A 12 2.77 14.45 -7.02
N GLY A 13 3.70 14.83 -6.14
CA GLY A 13 3.61 16.04 -5.29
C GLY A 13 2.85 15.85 -3.98
N CYS A 14 2.46 14.63 -3.60
CA CYS A 14 1.78 14.34 -2.35
C CYS A 14 2.78 13.85 -1.27
N HIS A 15 3.03 14.66 -0.24
CA HIS A 15 3.93 14.27 0.87
C HIS A 15 3.44 13.01 1.63
N LEU A 16 2.12 12.79 1.71
CA LEU A 16 1.56 11.60 2.35
C LEU A 16 1.94 10.31 1.59
N CYS A 17 2.15 10.38 0.28
CA CYS A 17 2.60 9.22 -0.50
C CYS A 17 4.03 8.81 -0.12
N ASP A 18 4.92 9.78 0.14
CA ASP A 18 6.29 9.50 0.59
C ASP A 18 6.30 8.87 1.99
N GLU A 19 5.46 9.36 2.90
CA GLU A 19 5.28 8.75 4.22
C GLU A 19 4.75 7.31 4.09
N ALA A 20 3.77 7.09 3.20
CA ALA A 20 3.21 5.77 2.95
C ALA A 20 4.24 4.79 2.40
N ARG A 21 5.09 5.23 1.46
CA ARG A 21 6.19 4.43 0.92
C ARG A 21 7.18 4.05 2.01
N THR A 22 7.60 5.02 2.81
CA THR A 22 8.53 4.81 3.93
C THR A 22 7.96 3.80 4.94
N ALA A 23 6.67 3.92 5.27
CA ALA A 23 5.98 2.99 6.15
C ALA A 23 5.90 1.56 5.57
N LEU A 24 5.59 1.43 4.28
CA LEU A 24 5.57 0.14 3.57
C LEU A 24 6.95 -0.50 3.58
N GLU A 25 7.99 0.22 3.16
CA GLU A 25 9.37 -0.28 3.14
C GLU A 25 9.86 -0.69 4.52
N ALA A 26 9.55 0.10 5.55
CA ALA A 26 9.90 -0.22 6.93
C ALA A 26 9.28 -1.54 7.38
N VAL A 27 7.98 -1.75 7.10
CA VAL A 27 7.27 -2.99 7.46
C VAL A 27 7.78 -4.18 6.66
N LEU A 28 7.92 -4.03 5.34
CA LEU A 28 8.37 -5.12 4.47
C LEU A 28 9.82 -5.54 4.73
N SER A 29 10.64 -4.63 5.24
CA SER A 29 12.02 -4.93 5.66
C SER A 29 12.10 -5.72 6.97
N GLU A 30 10.99 -5.88 7.70
CA GLU A 30 11.02 -6.64 8.95
C GLU A 30 11.22 -8.14 8.69
N PRO A 31 11.95 -8.86 9.57
CA PRO A 31 12.25 -10.27 9.39
C PRO A 31 11.02 -11.17 9.18
N GLU A 32 9.90 -10.79 9.79
CA GLU A 32 8.62 -11.50 9.68
C GLU A 32 8.07 -11.49 8.25
N PHE A 33 8.21 -10.36 7.54
CA PHE A 33 7.66 -10.16 6.20
C PHE A 33 8.70 -10.41 5.11
N ALA A 34 9.99 -10.21 5.41
CA ALA A 34 11.10 -10.47 4.49
C ALA A 34 11.17 -11.94 4.04
N GLN A 35 10.69 -12.89 4.85
CA GLN A 35 10.61 -14.31 4.47
C GLN A 35 9.46 -14.62 3.51
N ALA A 36 8.48 -13.73 3.40
CA ALA A 36 7.26 -13.93 2.61
C ALA A 36 7.35 -13.35 1.18
N ASP A 37 8.52 -12.86 0.75
CA ASP A 37 8.75 -12.23 -0.56
C ASP A 37 7.69 -11.16 -0.91
N LEU A 38 7.31 -10.39 0.11
CA LEU A 38 6.29 -9.35 -0.01
C LEU A 38 6.85 -8.14 -0.75
N GLY A 39 6.14 -7.71 -1.80
CA GLY A 39 6.43 -6.49 -2.55
C GLY A 39 5.18 -5.63 -2.71
N TYR A 40 5.40 -4.33 -2.96
CA TYR A 40 4.34 -3.41 -3.32
C TYR A 40 4.59 -2.82 -4.71
N ALA A 41 3.51 -2.63 -5.46
CA ALA A 41 3.52 -1.93 -6.73
C ALA A 41 2.99 -0.51 -6.54
N GLU A 42 3.75 0.49 -6.95
CA GLU A 42 3.26 1.86 -6.99
C GLU A 42 2.53 2.12 -8.30
N THR A 43 1.34 2.70 -8.20
CA THR A 43 0.53 3.07 -9.36
C THR A 43 0.14 4.53 -9.25
N ASP A 44 0.54 5.32 -10.25
CA ASP A 44 0.13 6.73 -10.32
C ASP A 44 -1.32 6.81 -10.80
N ILE A 45 -2.20 7.34 -9.95
CA ILE A 45 -3.60 7.54 -10.31
C ILE A 45 -3.76 8.54 -11.46
N LEU A 46 -2.79 9.41 -11.74
CA LEU A 46 -2.89 10.35 -12.87
C LEU A 46 -2.76 9.64 -14.23
N GLY A 47 -2.20 8.43 -14.26
CA GLY A 47 -2.11 7.62 -15.47
C GLY A 47 -3.43 6.93 -15.84
N ASP A 48 -4.40 6.88 -14.92
CA ASP A 48 -5.67 6.18 -15.10
C ASP A 48 -6.85 7.08 -14.70
N GLU A 49 -7.70 7.42 -15.67
CA GLU A 49 -8.81 8.34 -15.43
C GLU A 49 -9.86 7.78 -14.44
N ALA A 50 -10.03 6.45 -14.39
CA ALA A 50 -10.96 5.81 -13.47
C ALA A 50 -10.41 5.87 -12.04
N LEU A 51 -9.15 5.49 -11.82
CA LEU A 51 -8.50 5.58 -10.51
C LEU A 51 -8.43 7.03 -10.02
N ARG A 52 -8.17 7.97 -10.93
CA ARG A 52 -8.19 9.41 -10.61
C ARG A 52 -9.58 9.87 -10.20
N ALA A 53 -10.62 9.49 -10.92
CA ALA A 53 -11.98 9.91 -10.57
C ALA A 53 -12.45 9.32 -9.24
N GLU A 54 -12.04 8.10 -8.93
CA GLU A 54 -12.46 7.38 -7.73
C GLU A 54 -11.63 7.79 -6.50
N TYR A 55 -10.30 7.83 -6.60
CA TYR A 55 -9.40 7.96 -5.46
C TYR A 55 -8.67 9.29 -5.35
N ALA A 56 -8.89 10.29 -6.23
CA ALA A 56 -8.14 11.55 -6.20
C ALA A 56 -8.18 12.30 -4.87
N GLU A 57 -9.27 12.18 -4.09
CA GLU A 57 -9.41 12.80 -2.77
C GLU A 57 -9.04 11.85 -1.61
N GLU A 58 -8.76 10.57 -1.92
CA GLU A 58 -8.52 9.49 -0.95
C GLU A 58 -7.08 8.99 -0.92
N ILE A 59 -6.23 9.48 -1.84
CA ILE A 59 -4.79 9.16 -1.85
C ILE A 59 -4.06 9.61 -0.57
N PRO A 60 -3.01 8.89 -0.15
CA PRO A 60 -2.54 7.60 -0.66
C PRO A 60 -3.52 6.46 -0.33
N VAL A 61 -3.75 5.56 -1.29
CA VAL A 61 -4.59 4.36 -1.10
C VAL A 61 -3.72 3.12 -1.16
N VAL A 62 -3.81 2.25 -0.16
CA VAL A 62 -3.18 0.93 -0.21
C VAL A 62 -4.25 -0.10 -0.52
N LEU A 63 -4.01 -0.88 -1.56
CA LEU A 63 -4.79 -2.04 -1.94
C LEU A 63 -4.03 -3.30 -1.52
N LEU A 64 -4.76 -4.25 -0.94
CA LEU A 64 -4.30 -5.61 -0.67
C LEU A 64 -5.20 -6.57 -1.45
N ASP A 65 -4.63 -7.29 -2.43
CA ASP A 65 -5.38 -8.19 -3.32
C ASP A 65 -6.62 -7.52 -3.92
N ASP A 66 -6.41 -6.35 -4.56
CA ASP A 66 -7.45 -5.52 -5.19
C ASP A 66 -8.53 -4.98 -4.23
N ARG A 67 -8.32 -5.08 -2.91
CA ARG A 67 -9.22 -4.51 -1.89
C ARG A 67 -8.57 -3.34 -1.19
N VAL A 68 -9.30 -2.23 -1.09
CA VAL A 68 -8.88 -1.06 -0.34
C VAL A 68 -8.65 -1.44 1.12
N HIS A 69 -7.40 -1.32 1.55
CA HIS A 69 -6.97 -1.60 2.89
C HIS A 69 -6.98 -0.34 3.76
N THR A 70 -6.37 0.74 3.26
CA THR A 70 -6.35 2.04 3.93
C THR A 70 -6.32 3.17 2.92
N ILE A 71 -6.84 4.33 3.32
CA ILE A 71 -6.82 5.59 2.58
C ILE A 71 -6.22 6.69 3.48
N TRP A 72 -5.66 7.74 2.88
CA TRP A 72 -5.01 8.90 3.52
C TRP A 72 -3.73 8.65 4.31
N ARG A 73 -3.73 7.72 5.27
CA ARG A 73 -2.57 7.47 6.14
C ARG A 73 -2.28 5.99 6.26
N VAL A 74 -1.04 5.63 5.92
CA VAL A 74 -0.50 4.30 6.11
C VAL A 74 0.20 4.25 7.45
N GLU A 75 -0.43 3.60 8.42
CA GLU A 75 0.19 3.36 9.73
C GLU A 75 0.91 2.00 9.72
N PRO A 76 2.22 1.95 10.03
CA PRO A 76 3.00 0.71 10.04
C PRO A 76 2.34 -0.40 10.88
N GLU A 77 1.84 -0.08 12.07
CA GLU A 77 1.21 -1.06 12.97
C GLU A 77 -0.07 -1.68 12.38
N ARG A 78 -0.89 -0.87 11.70
CA ARG A 78 -2.08 -1.35 11.01
C ARG A 78 -1.72 -2.22 9.82
N LEU A 79 -0.72 -1.79 9.04
CA LEU A 79 -0.22 -2.54 7.89
C LEU A 79 0.32 -3.91 8.33
N ARG A 80 1.15 -3.98 9.38
CA ARG A 80 1.63 -5.25 9.96
C ARG A 80 0.48 -6.19 10.30
N THR A 81 -0.54 -5.67 10.98
CA THR A 81 -1.71 -6.46 11.39
C THR A 81 -2.45 -7.01 10.17
N ALA A 82 -2.58 -6.20 9.12
CA ALA A 82 -3.22 -6.61 7.88
C ALA A 82 -2.41 -7.66 7.11
N LEU A 83 -1.10 -7.47 7.01
CA LEU A 83 -0.20 -8.41 6.35
C LEU A 83 -0.17 -9.76 7.10
N ARG A 84 -0.10 -9.75 8.43
CA ARG A 84 -0.24 -10.99 9.23
C ARG A 84 -1.54 -11.70 8.93
N LYS A 85 -2.66 -10.97 8.82
CA LYS A 85 -3.97 -11.54 8.50
C LYS A 85 -4.06 -12.06 7.06
N ALA A 86 -3.33 -11.46 6.13
CA ALA A 86 -3.28 -11.89 4.74
C ALA A 86 -2.35 -13.10 4.51
N LEU A 87 -1.30 -13.23 5.34
CA LEU A 87 -0.36 -14.35 5.32
C LEU A 87 -0.83 -15.57 6.13
N ALA A 88 -1.77 -15.39 7.07
CA ALA A 88 -2.35 -16.43 7.91
C ALA A 88 -3.39 -17.27 7.17
#